data_AF-A0A060W7M1-F1
#
_entry.id   AF-A0A060W7M1-F1
#
_cell.length_a   1.000
_cell.length_b   1.000
_cell.length_c   1.000
_cell.angle_alpha   90.00
_cell.angle_beta   90.00
_cell.angle_gamma   90.00
#
_symmetry.space_group_name_H-M   'P 1'
#
loop_
_entity.id
_entity.type
_entity.pdbx_description
1 polymer ?
#
loop_
_entity_poly.entity_id
_entity_poly.type
_entity_poly.pdbx_seq_one_letter_code
_entity_poly.pdbx_strand_id
1 'polypeptide(L)'
;MELSLYSKSEPTSPAITPPRDEEIREKCGEDAVHYLSFQRHIIGQLVVVGVLSVGIVLPVNFSGDLLGECARFRLMICTSSENNAYSFGRTTIANLKSGTNLLWLHTSFAFIYLLLTVYSMRRHTSKMHYKEDDLVKRTLFINGISKYAEEVHIKQHFEQAYENCTVLDARICYNVAKLMSLNAERKKTERSLKFFTDLMAKEHMPTMVNPKPCGHLCCCVIKGCEQEEAVSFYTKREAKLKEDYRKEKEKVNTKPLGMAFVTFQNEAMTAIILKDFNACQCHGCTCRQEPKSSQFSESLHVYNWSVSYAPDPQNVRWEHLSLGGISWWIRCFIINCILFLLLFFLTTPAIIISTMDKFNVTKPVEYLNATVQSDK
;
A
#
# COMPACT_ATOMS: atom_id res chain seq x y z
N MET A 1 33.08 19.08 -21.41
CA MET A 1 33.03 17.73 -21.99
C MET A 1 31.71 17.12 -21.56
N GLU A 2 30.63 17.59 -22.21
CA GLU A 2 29.26 17.16 -21.99
C GLU A 2 29.06 15.79 -22.65
N LEU A 3 28.74 14.78 -21.85
CA LEU A 3 28.13 13.54 -22.34
C LEU A 3 26.63 13.69 -22.21
N SER A 4 26.04 14.23 -23.28
CA SER A 4 24.62 14.15 -23.60
C SER A 4 24.23 12.67 -23.75
N LEU A 5 23.63 12.09 -22.71
CA LEU A 5 22.85 10.85 -22.83
C LEU A 5 21.46 11.23 -23.33
N TYR A 6 21.37 11.47 -24.63
CA TYR A 6 20.10 11.59 -25.35
C TYR A 6 19.48 10.18 -25.42
N SER A 7 18.66 9.85 -24.42
CA SER A 7 17.75 8.72 -24.46
C SER A 7 16.74 8.95 -25.59
N LYS A 8 17.05 8.38 -26.75
CA LYS A 8 16.17 8.35 -27.91
C LYS A 8 14.94 7.50 -27.55
N SER A 9 13.86 8.14 -27.13
CA SER A 9 12.55 7.50 -26.99
C SER A 9 12.04 7.17 -28.39
N GLU A 10 12.18 5.91 -28.81
CA GLU A 10 11.51 5.41 -30.00
C GLU A 10 9.99 5.51 -29.81
N PRO A 11 9.25 5.97 -30.84
CA PRO A 11 7.80 5.93 -30.80
C PRO A 11 7.34 4.48 -30.80
N THR A 12 6.75 4.02 -29.70
CA THR A 12 6.13 2.71 -29.57
C THR A 12 4.97 2.59 -30.55
N SER A 13 5.21 1.95 -31.69
CA SER A 13 4.15 1.33 -32.49
C SER A 13 3.42 0.32 -31.60
N PRO A 14 2.08 0.24 -31.61
CA PRO A 14 1.37 -0.72 -30.78
C PRO A 14 1.80 -2.13 -31.18
N ALA A 15 2.50 -2.82 -30.28
CA ALA A 15 2.91 -4.19 -30.51
C ALA A 15 1.66 -5.05 -30.76
N ILE A 16 1.59 -5.65 -31.95
CA ILE A 16 0.47 -6.48 -32.44
C ILE A 16 0.32 -7.77 -31.61
N THR A 17 1.34 -8.11 -30.80
CA THR A 17 1.35 -9.27 -29.91
C THR A 17 1.56 -8.84 -28.46
N PRO A 18 0.80 -9.38 -27.49
CA PRO A 18 1.02 -9.09 -26.09
C PRO A 18 2.46 -9.47 -25.70
N PRO A 19 3.17 -8.61 -24.96
CA PRO A 19 4.55 -8.88 -24.57
C PRO A 19 4.63 -10.16 -23.76
N ARG A 20 5.66 -10.97 -24.04
CA ARG A 20 5.90 -12.25 -23.36
C ARG A 20 6.27 -11.97 -21.90
N ASP A 21 5.83 -12.84 -21.00
CA ASP A 21 6.09 -12.69 -19.57
C ASP A 21 7.61 -12.61 -19.26
N GLU A 22 8.45 -13.24 -20.10
CA GLU A 22 9.92 -13.15 -20.08
C GLU A 22 10.44 -11.70 -20.29
N GLU A 23 9.89 -10.99 -21.26
CA GLU A 23 10.30 -9.62 -21.60
C GLU A 23 9.83 -8.62 -20.54
N ILE A 24 8.64 -8.87 -19.97
CA ILE A 24 8.11 -8.09 -18.85
C ILE A 24 8.97 -8.31 -17.61
N ARG A 25 9.39 -9.55 -17.34
CA ARG A 25 10.29 -9.87 -16.23
C ARG A 25 11.61 -9.12 -16.34
N GLU A 26 12.21 -9.10 -17.54
CA GLU A 26 13.49 -8.44 -17.78
C GLU A 26 13.40 -6.91 -17.64
N LYS A 27 12.31 -6.30 -18.13
CA LYS A 27 12.14 -4.84 -18.13
C LYS A 27 11.54 -4.27 -16.85
N CYS A 28 10.62 -4.98 -16.21
CA CYS A 28 9.78 -4.48 -15.13
C CYS A 28 9.94 -5.25 -13.81
N GLY A 29 10.68 -6.36 -13.80
CA GLY A 29 10.89 -7.19 -12.63
C GLY A 29 9.80 -8.24 -12.42
N GLU A 30 10.01 -9.09 -11.41
CA GLU A 30 9.18 -10.26 -11.11
C GLU A 30 7.80 -9.87 -10.55
N ASP A 31 7.74 -8.86 -9.69
CA ASP A 31 6.49 -8.36 -9.10
C ASP A 31 5.48 -7.89 -10.16
N ALA A 32 5.95 -7.24 -11.22
CA ALA A 32 5.11 -6.80 -12.32
C ALA A 32 4.46 -7.99 -13.05
N VAL A 33 5.21 -9.08 -13.23
CA VAL A 33 4.69 -10.31 -13.84
C VAL A 33 3.63 -10.95 -12.95
N HIS A 34 3.86 -11.01 -11.64
CA HIS A 34 2.87 -11.54 -10.69
C HIS A 34 1.58 -10.70 -10.70
N TYR A 35 1.69 -9.37 -10.64
CA TYR A 35 0.55 -8.48 -10.70
C TYR A 35 -0.26 -8.63 -12.00
N LEU A 36 0.42 -8.61 -13.15
CA LEU A 36 -0.24 -8.74 -14.46
C LEU A 36 -0.84 -10.14 -14.65
N SER A 37 -0.17 -11.17 -14.17
CA SER A 37 -0.71 -12.53 -14.17
C SER A 37 -1.99 -12.59 -13.35
N PHE A 38 -2.01 -12.04 -12.13
CA PHE A 38 -3.22 -11.99 -11.30
C PHE A 38 -4.37 -11.25 -12.00
N GLN A 39 -4.08 -10.09 -12.61
CA GLN A 39 -5.08 -9.31 -13.34
C GLN A 39 -5.65 -10.08 -14.55
N ARG A 40 -4.81 -10.76 -15.32
CA ARG A 40 -5.26 -11.62 -16.43
C ARG A 40 -6.18 -12.75 -15.95
N HIS A 41 -5.90 -13.35 -14.79
CA HIS A 41 -6.76 -14.37 -14.19
C HIS A 41 -8.12 -13.80 -13.76
N ILE A 42 -8.16 -12.60 -13.16
CA ILE A 42 -9.41 -11.92 -12.80
C ILE A 42 -10.24 -11.61 -14.05
N ILE A 43 -9.62 -11.07 -15.11
CA ILE A 43 -10.31 -10.78 -16.37
C ILE A 43 -10.89 -12.07 -16.96
N GLY A 44 -10.11 -13.15 -17.01
CA GLY A 44 -10.60 -14.45 -17.46
C GLY A 44 -11.79 -14.95 -16.65
N GLN A 45 -11.74 -14.84 -15.32
CA GLN A 45 -12.85 -15.20 -14.44
C GLN A 45 -14.10 -14.32 -14.67
N LEU A 46 -13.91 -13.01 -14.83
CA LEU A 46 -14.99 -12.07 -15.13
C LEU A 46 -15.67 -12.41 -16.46
N VAL A 47 -14.90 -12.77 -17.49
CA VAL A 47 -15.44 -13.19 -18.78
C VAL A 47 -16.27 -14.48 -18.63
N VAL A 48 -15.77 -15.49 -17.92
CA VAL A 48 -16.51 -16.75 -17.70
C VAL A 48 -17.82 -16.51 -16.95
N VAL A 49 -17.77 -15.79 -15.82
CA VAL A 49 -18.97 -15.45 -15.04
C VAL A 49 -19.92 -14.56 -15.85
N GLY A 50 -19.38 -13.63 -16.64
CA GLY A 50 -20.14 -12.74 -17.51
C GLY A 50 -20.89 -13.50 -18.59
N VAL A 51 -20.25 -14.44 -19.28
CA VAL A 51 -20.89 -15.29 -20.31
C VAL A 51 -22.00 -16.14 -19.69
N LEU A 52 -21.76 -16.77 -18.53
CA LEU A 52 -22.79 -17.55 -17.82
C LEU A 52 -23.97 -16.67 -17.36
N SER A 53 -23.68 -15.45 -16.90
CA SER A 53 -24.69 -14.52 -16.43
C SER A 53 -25.54 -13.96 -17.57
N VAL A 54 -24.92 -13.57 -18.69
CA VAL A 54 -25.64 -13.07 -19.87
C VAL A 54 -26.37 -14.20 -20.60
N GLY A 55 -25.78 -15.39 -20.66
CA GLY A 55 -26.35 -16.53 -21.38
C GLY A 55 -27.53 -17.21 -20.67
N ILE A 56 -27.54 -17.21 -19.33
CA ILE A 56 -28.52 -17.99 -18.55
C ILE A 56 -29.28 -17.08 -17.57
N VAL A 57 -28.57 -16.39 -16.69
CA VAL A 57 -29.18 -15.61 -15.60
C VAL A 57 -30.02 -14.44 -16.14
N LEU A 58 -29.53 -13.74 -17.15
CA LEU A 58 -30.20 -12.57 -17.73
C LEU A 58 -31.52 -12.95 -18.45
N PRO A 59 -31.56 -13.95 -19.35
CA PRO A 59 -32.82 -14.44 -19.92
C PRO A 59 -33.81 -14.93 -18.86
N VAL A 60 -33.34 -15.62 -17.81
CA VAL A 60 -34.19 -16.05 -16.70
C VAL A 60 -34.80 -14.84 -15.97
N ASN A 61 -34.01 -13.80 -15.71
CA ASN A 61 -34.53 -12.59 -15.07
C ASN A 61 -35.57 -11.86 -15.96
N PHE A 62 -35.34 -11.80 -17.27
CA PHE A 62 -36.30 -11.21 -18.22
C PHE A 62 -37.59 -12.03 -18.36
N SER A 63 -37.55 -13.34 -18.10
CA SER A 63 -38.75 -14.19 -18.11
C SER A 63 -39.71 -13.90 -16.95
N GLY A 64 -39.23 -13.23 -15.91
CA GLY A 64 -40.06 -12.76 -14.81
C GLY A 64 -41.07 -11.68 -15.23
N ASP A 65 -42.24 -11.70 -14.62
CA ASP A 65 -43.33 -10.76 -14.86
C ASP A 65 -43.67 -9.90 -13.63
N LEU A 66 -43.00 -10.11 -12.49
CA LEU A 66 -43.37 -9.53 -11.20
C LEU A 66 -43.38 -8.00 -11.22
N LEU A 67 -42.34 -7.38 -11.80
CA LEU A 67 -42.26 -5.91 -11.89
C LEU A 67 -43.24 -5.35 -12.93
N GLY A 68 -43.58 -6.12 -13.97
CA GLY A 68 -44.58 -5.75 -14.97
C GLY A 68 -46.02 -5.78 -14.44
N GLU A 69 -46.36 -6.80 -13.66
CA GLU A 69 -47.65 -6.88 -12.96
C GLU A 69 -47.76 -5.83 -11.86
N CYS A 70 -46.71 -5.61 -11.08
CA CYS A 70 -46.69 -4.56 -10.05
C CYS A 70 -46.87 -3.17 -10.68
N ALA A 71 -46.25 -2.91 -11.84
CA ALA A 71 -46.48 -1.68 -12.60
C ALA A 71 -47.92 -1.58 -13.13
N ARG A 72 -48.53 -2.66 -13.61
CA ARG A 72 -49.94 -2.66 -14.06
C ARG A 72 -50.91 -2.38 -12.91
N PHE A 73 -50.66 -2.94 -11.74
CA PHE A 73 -51.47 -2.71 -10.53
C PHE A 73 -51.26 -1.28 -9.98
N ARG A 74 -50.03 -0.75 -10.04
CA ARG A 74 -49.67 0.59 -9.54
C ARG A 74 -50.08 1.72 -10.51
N LEU A 75 -50.12 1.45 -11.82
CA LEU A 75 -50.65 2.37 -12.85
C LEU A 75 -52.14 2.64 -12.67
N MET A 76 -52.87 1.76 -11.98
CA MET A 76 -54.27 1.98 -11.60
C MET A 76 -54.43 2.99 -10.43
N ILE A 77 -53.33 3.36 -9.75
CA ILE A 77 -53.34 4.22 -8.56
C ILE A 77 -52.45 5.48 -8.72
N CYS A 78 -51.42 5.47 -9.58
CA CYS A 78 -50.52 6.61 -9.74
C CYS A 78 -50.14 6.86 -11.21
N THR A 79 -50.39 8.08 -11.69
CA THR A 79 -49.98 8.57 -13.00
C THR A 79 -48.46 8.75 -13.07
N SER A 80 -47.84 7.90 -13.88
CA SER A 80 -46.67 8.16 -14.73
C SER A 80 -45.51 8.96 -14.11
N SER A 81 -44.52 8.28 -13.52
CA SER A 81 -43.08 8.65 -13.62
C SER A 81 -42.19 7.64 -12.85
N GLU A 82 -42.18 6.37 -13.28
CA GLU A 82 -41.32 5.32 -12.69
C GLU A 82 -40.54 4.50 -13.76
N ASN A 83 -40.60 4.86 -15.04
CA ASN A 83 -40.13 3.96 -16.13
C ASN A 83 -38.62 3.64 -16.13
N ASN A 84 -37.75 4.52 -15.63
CA ASN A 84 -36.28 4.30 -15.68
C ASN A 84 -35.73 3.40 -14.55
N ALA A 85 -36.31 3.42 -13.34
CA ALA A 85 -35.86 2.53 -12.26
C ALA A 85 -36.31 1.07 -12.50
N TYR A 86 -37.43 0.89 -13.20
CA TYR A 86 -37.99 -0.44 -13.48
C TYR A 86 -37.24 -1.16 -14.61
N SER A 87 -36.59 -0.44 -15.54
CA SER A 87 -35.86 -1.07 -16.64
C SER A 87 -34.65 -1.89 -16.15
N PHE A 88 -33.91 -1.38 -15.16
CA PHE A 88 -32.81 -2.11 -14.54
C PHE A 88 -33.31 -3.23 -13.62
N GLY A 89 -34.36 -2.98 -12.83
CA GLY A 89 -34.93 -4.02 -11.94
C GLY A 89 -35.33 -5.31 -12.69
N ARG A 90 -35.79 -5.18 -13.95
CA ARG A 90 -36.16 -6.30 -14.83
C ARG A 90 -35.01 -7.26 -15.18
N THR A 91 -33.77 -6.80 -15.12
CA THR A 91 -32.58 -7.64 -15.41
C THR A 91 -32.07 -8.38 -14.18
N THR A 92 -32.73 -8.24 -13.03
CA THR A 92 -32.30 -8.77 -11.75
C THR A 92 -33.31 -9.74 -11.15
N ILE A 93 -32.92 -10.41 -10.05
CA ILE A 93 -33.76 -11.33 -9.28
C ILE A 93 -35.07 -10.68 -8.79
N ALA A 94 -35.13 -9.35 -8.70
CA ALA A 94 -36.31 -8.60 -8.28
C ALA A 94 -37.52 -8.77 -9.22
N ASN A 95 -37.32 -9.27 -10.45
CA ASN A 95 -38.39 -9.51 -11.41
C ASN A 95 -39.03 -10.91 -11.29
N LEU A 96 -38.53 -11.78 -10.41
CA LEU A 96 -39.00 -13.15 -10.25
C LEU A 96 -40.00 -13.30 -9.08
N LYS A 97 -41.08 -14.05 -9.31
CA LYS A 97 -42.09 -14.38 -8.29
C LYS A 97 -41.55 -15.37 -7.24
N SER A 98 -41.84 -15.11 -5.97
CA SER A 98 -41.53 -16.01 -4.84
C SER A 98 -42.29 -17.33 -4.99
N GLY A 99 -41.59 -18.47 -4.84
CA GLY A 99 -42.18 -19.82 -4.93
C GLY A 99 -41.93 -20.54 -6.26
N THR A 100 -41.23 -19.93 -7.21
CA THR A 100 -40.83 -20.56 -8.48
C THR A 100 -39.48 -21.29 -8.35
N ASN A 101 -39.29 -22.39 -9.10
CA ASN A 101 -38.02 -23.11 -9.18
C ASN A 101 -36.87 -22.24 -9.77
N LEU A 102 -37.18 -21.07 -10.33
CA LEU A 102 -36.23 -20.13 -10.88
C LEU A 102 -35.35 -19.48 -9.79
N LEU A 103 -35.86 -19.34 -8.56
CA LEU A 103 -35.04 -18.82 -7.46
C LEU A 103 -33.92 -19.80 -7.07
N TRP A 104 -34.19 -21.11 -7.13
CA TRP A 104 -33.21 -22.16 -6.89
C TRP A 104 -32.09 -22.20 -7.94
N LEU A 105 -32.38 -21.75 -9.16
CA LEU A 105 -31.36 -21.55 -10.20
C LEU A 105 -30.35 -20.50 -9.74
N HIS A 106 -30.77 -19.35 -9.22
CA HIS A 106 -29.84 -18.33 -8.70
C HIS A 106 -28.98 -18.85 -7.56
N THR A 107 -29.56 -19.59 -6.61
CA THR A 107 -28.81 -20.21 -5.51
C THR A 107 -27.77 -21.20 -6.03
N SER A 108 -28.14 -22.01 -7.02
CA SER A 108 -27.23 -22.97 -7.66
C SER A 108 -26.09 -22.28 -8.39
N PHE A 109 -26.40 -21.23 -9.17
CA PHE A 109 -25.39 -20.44 -9.88
C PHE A 109 -24.47 -19.67 -8.93
N ALA A 110 -24.98 -19.15 -7.80
CA ALA A 110 -24.16 -18.54 -6.77
C ALA A 110 -23.12 -19.52 -6.21
N PHE A 111 -23.53 -20.77 -5.96
CA PHE A 111 -22.61 -21.82 -5.52
C PHE A 111 -21.58 -22.18 -6.61
N ILE A 112 -22.01 -22.29 -7.87
CA ILE A 112 -21.10 -22.53 -9.01
C ILE A 112 -20.08 -21.39 -9.14
N TYR A 113 -20.50 -20.13 -9.04
CA TYR A 113 -19.61 -18.96 -9.10
C TYR A 113 -18.63 -18.93 -7.93
N LEU A 114 -19.06 -19.31 -6.73
CA LEU A 114 -18.18 -19.47 -5.57
C LEU A 114 -17.11 -20.53 -5.84
N LEU A 115 -17.51 -21.72 -6.30
CA LEU A 115 -16.58 -22.80 -6.63
C LEU A 115 -15.59 -22.41 -7.73
N LEU A 116 -16.07 -21.77 -8.80
CA LEU A 116 -15.21 -21.26 -9.88
C LEU A 116 -14.21 -20.23 -9.36
N THR A 117 -14.65 -19.31 -8.50
CA THR A 117 -13.78 -18.31 -7.86
C THR A 117 -12.72 -18.98 -7.00
N VAL A 118 -13.10 -19.92 -6.12
CA VAL A 118 -12.16 -20.64 -5.25
C VAL A 118 -11.17 -21.47 -6.08
N TYR A 119 -11.64 -22.17 -7.11
CA TYR A 119 -10.78 -22.96 -7.99
C TYR A 119 -9.78 -22.07 -8.76
N SER A 120 -10.27 -20.99 -9.36
CA SER A 120 -9.45 -20.01 -10.09
C SER A 120 -8.38 -19.41 -9.17
N MET A 121 -8.77 -18.94 -7.99
CA MET A 121 -7.84 -18.38 -7.00
C MET A 121 -6.82 -19.42 -6.52
N ARG A 122 -7.24 -20.64 -6.16
CA ARG A 122 -6.30 -21.69 -5.74
C ARG A 122 -5.32 -22.07 -6.83
N ARG A 123 -5.79 -22.21 -8.08
CA ARG A 123 -4.93 -22.51 -9.23
C ARG A 123 -3.92 -21.39 -9.47
N HIS A 124 -4.34 -20.13 -9.37
CA HIS A 124 -3.44 -18.99 -9.49
C HIS A 124 -2.39 -18.97 -8.35
N THR A 125 -2.84 -19.05 -7.09
CA THR A 125 -1.94 -19.10 -5.93
C THR A 125 -0.95 -20.26 -6.00
N SER A 126 -1.38 -21.45 -6.47
CA SER A 126 -0.47 -22.60 -6.63
C SER A 126 0.61 -22.40 -7.69
N LYS A 127 0.35 -21.55 -8.70
CA LYS A 127 1.30 -21.20 -9.76
C LYS A 127 2.20 -20.02 -9.39
N MET A 128 1.80 -19.22 -8.41
CA MET A 128 2.69 -18.27 -7.76
C MET A 128 3.67 -19.05 -6.89
N HIS A 129 4.75 -19.55 -7.49
CA HIS A 129 5.92 -19.87 -6.70
C HIS A 129 6.44 -18.56 -6.11
N TYR A 130 6.06 -18.29 -4.86
CA TYR A 130 6.71 -17.26 -4.07
C TYR A 130 8.15 -17.71 -3.91
N LYS A 131 9.02 -17.25 -4.82
CA LYS A 131 10.43 -17.55 -4.74
C LYS A 131 10.94 -16.88 -3.48
N GLU A 132 11.55 -17.69 -2.63
CA GLU A 132 12.38 -17.28 -1.51
C GLU A 132 13.58 -16.38 -1.92
N ASP A 133 13.59 -15.86 -3.16
CA ASP A 133 14.65 -15.05 -3.77
C ASP A 133 14.64 -13.59 -3.26
N ASP A 134 13.55 -13.14 -2.62
CA ASP A 134 13.44 -11.80 -1.98
C ASP A 134 14.08 -11.74 -0.58
N LEU A 135 14.49 -12.88 -0.06
CA LEU A 135 15.16 -13.01 1.24
C LEU A 135 16.65 -13.18 1.00
N VAL A 136 17.45 -12.41 1.74
CA VAL A 136 18.89 -12.65 1.77
C VAL A 136 19.11 -13.91 2.60
N LYS A 137 19.05 -15.09 1.96
CA LYS A 137 19.04 -16.39 2.66
C LYS A 137 20.25 -16.61 3.58
N ARG A 138 21.33 -15.85 3.37
CA ARG A 138 22.55 -15.85 4.19
C ARG A 138 22.53 -14.85 5.35
N THR A 139 21.53 -13.99 5.45
CA THR A 139 21.42 -12.96 6.49
C THR A 139 20.14 -13.14 7.29
N LEU A 140 20.28 -13.18 8.61
CA LEU A 140 19.16 -13.22 9.54
C LEU A 140 18.91 -11.83 10.13
N PHE A 141 17.64 -11.49 10.24
CA PHE A 141 17.16 -10.35 11.00
C PHE A 141 16.74 -10.81 12.39
N ILE A 142 17.33 -10.19 13.41
CA ILE A 142 17.13 -10.54 14.81
C ILE A 142 16.51 -9.33 15.51
N ASN A 143 15.40 -9.56 16.21
CA ASN A 143 14.74 -8.57 17.05
C ASN A 143 14.77 -9.03 18.52
N GLY A 144 14.72 -8.09 19.47
CA GLY A 144 14.76 -8.40 20.91
C GLY A 144 16.17 -8.46 21.51
N ILE A 145 17.17 -7.90 20.82
CA ILE A 145 18.54 -7.83 21.30
C ILE A 145 18.66 -6.78 22.41
N SER A 146 19.47 -7.05 23.42
CA SER A 146 19.83 -6.08 24.46
C SER A 146 20.37 -4.79 23.86
N LYS A 147 19.92 -3.63 24.36
CA LYS A 147 20.41 -2.31 23.89
C LYS A 147 21.90 -2.08 24.19
N TYR A 148 22.45 -2.84 25.12
CA TYR A 148 23.87 -2.79 25.50
C TYR A 148 24.69 -3.88 24.80
N ALA A 149 24.09 -4.63 23.86
CA ALA A 149 24.81 -5.64 23.10
C ALA A 149 25.86 -4.99 22.19
N GLU A 150 27.01 -5.64 22.07
CA GLU A 150 28.06 -5.29 21.12
C GLU A 150 28.05 -6.27 19.94
N GLU A 151 28.43 -5.79 18.76
CA GLU A 151 28.48 -6.59 17.54
C GLU A 151 29.37 -7.84 17.72
N VAL A 152 30.47 -7.71 18.48
CA VAL A 152 31.42 -8.80 18.76
C VAL A 152 30.76 -9.92 19.56
N HIS A 153 30.00 -9.60 20.60
CA HIS A 153 29.31 -10.60 21.42
C HIS A 153 28.25 -11.37 20.63
N ILE A 154 27.55 -10.70 19.71
CA ILE A 154 26.57 -11.35 18.83
C ILE A 154 27.26 -12.36 17.91
N LYS A 155 28.41 -11.99 17.32
CA LYS A 155 29.21 -12.91 16.48
C LYS A 155 29.65 -14.13 17.29
N GLN A 156 30.27 -13.89 18.45
CA GLN A 156 30.79 -14.94 19.32
C GLN A 156 29.69 -15.87 19.84
N HIS A 157 28.48 -15.35 20.12
CA HIS A 157 27.34 -16.18 20.50
C HIS A 157 27.04 -17.24 19.42
N PHE A 158 26.89 -16.82 18.16
CA PHE A 158 26.56 -17.75 17.08
C PHE A 158 27.69 -18.72 16.74
N GLU A 159 28.94 -18.27 16.80
CA GLU A 159 30.11 -19.12 16.55
C GLU A 159 30.32 -20.18 17.65
N GLN A 160 29.92 -19.90 18.89
CA GLN A 160 30.01 -20.84 20.01
C GLN A 160 28.77 -21.74 20.14
N ALA A 161 27.57 -21.21 19.89
CA ALA A 161 26.33 -21.95 20.04
C ALA A 161 26.11 -22.96 18.90
N TYR A 162 26.65 -22.70 17.70
CA TYR A 162 26.44 -23.54 16.52
C TYR A 162 27.79 -24.03 15.97
N GLU A 163 27.97 -25.35 15.90
CA GLU A 163 29.16 -25.97 15.33
C GLU A 163 29.34 -25.61 13.84
N ASN A 164 30.59 -25.38 13.41
CA ASN A 164 30.93 -24.97 12.04
C ASN A 164 30.19 -23.71 11.55
N CYS A 165 29.79 -22.83 12.48
CA CYS A 165 29.18 -21.55 12.17
C CYS A 165 30.26 -20.48 12.02
N THR A 166 30.25 -19.78 10.89
CA THR A 166 31.12 -18.63 10.64
C THR A 166 30.26 -17.41 10.32
N VAL A 167 30.38 -16.39 11.16
CA VAL A 167 29.63 -15.14 11.01
C VAL A 167 30.52 -14.14 10.26
N LEU A 168 30.11 -13.74 9.07
CA LEU A 168 30.84 -12.77 8.25
C LEU A 168 30.68 -11.36 8.81
N ASP A 169 29.44 -10.98 9.14
CA ASP A 169 29.16 -9.66 9.66
C ASP A 169 27.96 -9.63 10.59
N ALA A 170 27.97 -8.71 11.55
CA ALA A 170 26.87 -8.47 12.47
C ALA A 170 26.72 -6.97 12.62
N ARG A 171 25.56 -6.42 12.25
CA ARG A 171 25.28 -4.99 12.24
C ARG A 171 24.10 -4.68 13.12
N ILE A 172 24.32 -3.85 14.14
CA ILE A 172 23.24 -3.38 15.01
C ILE A 172 22.46 -2.27 14.31
N CYS A 173 21.14 -2.29 14.46
CA CYS A 173 20.25 -1.26 13.93
C CYS A 173 20.15 -0.08 14.90
N TYR A 174 20.34 1.13 14.37
CA TYR A 174 20.24 2.38 15.12
C TYR A 174 19.06 3.24 14.64
N ASN A 175 18.61 4.14 15.51
CA ASN A 175 17.57 5.11 15.12
C ASN A 175 18.12 6.17 14.16
N VAL A 176 17.83 5.99 12.86
CA VAL A 176 18.25 6.89 11.78
C VAL A 176 17.13 7.80 11.27
N ALA A 177 15.91 7.72 11.82
CA ALA A 177 14.74 8.41 11.27
C ALA A 177 14.94 9.92 11.12
N LYS A 178 15.47 10.58 12.16
CA LYS A 178 15.77 12.03 12.14
C LYS A 178 16.93 12.37 11.19
N LEU A 179 17.94 11.50 11.08
CA LEU A 179 19.05 11.71 10.16
C LEU A 179 18.56 11.63 8.70
N MET A 180 17.69 10.68 8.40
CA MET A 180 17.06 10.53 7.09
C MET A 180 16.15 11.72 6.76
N SER A 181 15.36 12.21 7.71
CA SER A 181 14.50 13.39 7.49
C SER A 181 15.33 14.65 7.21
N LEU A 182 16.41 14.89 7.96
CA LEU A 182 17.36 15.98 7.71
C LEU A 182 18.01 15.87 6.33
N ASN A 183 18.39 14.66 5.90
CA ASN A 183 18.97 14.44 4.57
C ASN A 183 17.94 14.68 3.44
N ALA A 184 16.69 14.29 3.64
CA ALA A 184 15.61 14.55 2.69
C ALA A 184 15.34 16.06 2.56
N GLU A 185 15.27 16.78 3.68
CA GLU A 185 15.14 18.25 3.68
C GLU A 185 16.34 18.95 3.05
N ARG A 186 17.56 18.46 3.28
CA ARG A 186 18.77 18.97 2.64
C ARG A 186 18.71 18.79 1.13
N LYS A 187 18.41 17.59 0.64
CA LYS A 187 18.27 17.34 -0.81
C LYS A 187 17.18 18.20 -1.46
N LYS A 188 16.06 18.43 -0.75
CA LYS A 188 15.00 19.34 -1.21
C LYS A 188 15.52 20.77 -1.32
N THR A 189 16.23 21.24 -0.29
CA THR A 189 16.85 22.57 -0.24
C THR A 189 17.90 22.76 -1.33
N GLU A 190 18.75 21.76 -1.59
CA GLU A 190 19.75 21.79 -2.67
C GLU A 190 19.11 21.91 -4.06
N ARG A 191 18.01 21.18 -4.31
CA ARG A 191 17.26 21.31 -5.56
C ARG A 191 16.66 22.70 -5.71
N SER A 192 16.06 23.25 -4.64
CA SER A 192 15.52 24.60 -4.65
C SER A 192 16.60 25.65 -4.85
N LEU A 193 17.74 25.54 -4.16
CA LEU A 193 18.88 26.44 -4.32
C LEU A 193 19.35 26.44 -5.78
N LYS A 194 19.60 25.26 -6.36
CA LYS A 194 20.00 25.12 -7.76
C LYS A 194 19.00 25.81 -8.70
N PHE A 195 17.70 25.56 -8.51
CA PHE A 195 16.65 26.18 -9.31
C PHE A 195 16.70 27.72 -9.27
N PHE A 196 16.81 28.32 -8.08
CA PHE A 196 16.84 29.78 -7.95
C PHE A 196 18.16 30.40 -8.42
N THR A 197 19.28 29.70 -8.25
CA THR A 197 20.57 30.12 -8.83
C THR A 197 20.53 30.11 -10.36
N ASP A 198 20.00 29.04 -10.96
CA ASP A 198 19.84 28.94 -12.42
C ASP A 198 18.87 30.00 -12.95
N LEU A 199 17.82 30.33 -12.19
CA LEU A 199 16.86 31.39 -12.52
C LEU A 199 17.51 32.78 -12.48
N MET A 200 18.26 33.10 -11.42
CA MET A 200 19.00 34.37 -11.35
C MET A 200 20.02 34.51 -12.47
N ALA A 201 20.71 33.43 -12.84
CA ALA A 201 21.68 33.45 -13.95
C ALA A 201 21.01 33.73 -15.32
N LYS A 202 19.74 33.34 -15.49
CA LYS A 202 18.97 33.58 -16.72
C LYS A 202 18.33 34.96 -16.74
N GLU A 203 17.59 35.31 -15.69
CA GLU A 203 16.74 36.51 -15.65
C GLU A 203 17.46 37.74 -15.08
N HIS A 204 18.65 37.56 -14.49
CA HIS A 204 19.44 38.62 -13.86
C HIS A 204 18.69 39.41 -12.76
N MET A 205 17.60 38.85 -12.24
CA MET A 205 16.75 39.45 -11.22
C MET A 205 16.68 38.53 -9.99
N PRO A 206 16.90 39.05 -8.77
CA PRO A 206 16.80 38.26 -7.55
C PRO A 206 15.34 37.89 -7.29
N THR A 207 15.07 36.60 -7.14
CA THR A 207 13.73 36.12 -6.75
C THR A 207 13.55 36.23 -5.25
N MET A 208 12.40 36.74 -4.83
CA MET A 208 12.02 36.88 -3.43
C MET A 208 11.13 35.71 -2.99
N VAL A 209 11.42 35.11 -1.83
CA VAL A 209 10.62 34.02 -1.26
C VAL A 209 10.07 34.41 0.11
N ASN A 210 8.85 33.93 0.42
CA ASN A 210 8.28 34.05 1.75
C ASN A 210 8.47 32.72 2.51
N PRO A 211 9.34 32.67 3.53
CA PRO A 211 9.70 31.42 4.21
C PRO A 211 8.67 30.95 5.25
N LYS A 212 7.61 31.71 5.50
CA LYS A 212 6.63 31.40 6.55
C LYS A 212 5.52 30.45 6.05
N PRO A 213 5.01 29.55 6.91
CA PRO A 213 3.85 28.74 6.56
C PRO A 213 2.67 29.65 6.23
N CYS A 214 1.99 29.39 5.11
CA CYS A 214 0.93 30.22 4.51
C CYS A 214 1.39 31.56 3.88
N GLY A 215 2.69 31.76 3.66
CA GLY A 215 3.20 32.95 2.97
C GLY A 215 2.71 33.12 1.52
N HIS A 216 2.24 32.04 0.88
CA HIS A 216 1.58 32.09 -0.44
C HIS A 216 0.11 32.52 -0.37
N LEU A 217 -0.53 32.39 0.81
CA LEU A 217 -1.95 32.73 1.02
C LEU A 217 -2.14 34.19 1.44
N CYS A 218 -1.07 34.88 1.82
CA CYS A 218 -1.09 36.28 2.25
C CYS A 218 -0.45 37.16 1.17
N CYS A 219 -1.26 37.99 0.51
CA CYS A 219 -0.83 38.94 -0.51
C CYS A 219 -0.27 40.27 0.06
N CYS A 220 -0.15 40.40 1.39
CA CYS A 220 0.26 41.64 2.06
C CYS A 220 1.62 41.49 2.74
N VAL A 221 2.51 42.47 2.55
CA VAL A 221 3.77 42.59 3.30
C VAL A 221 3.46 43.12 4.71
N ILE A 222 2.93 42.24 5.55
CA ILE A 222 2.69 42.53 6.97
C ILE A 222 3.99 42.25 7.76
N LYS A 223 4.27 43.01 8.83
CA LYS A 223 5.34 42.70 9.78
C LYS A 223 5.23 41.23 10.22
N GLY A 224 6.20 40.40 9.83
CA GLY A 224 6.20 38.95 10.06
C GLY A 224 6.15 38.08 8.79
N CYS A 225 5.83 38.66 7.62
CA CYS A 225 5.88 38.03 6.29
C CYS A 225 6.93 38.70 5.39
N GLU A 226 8.11 38.98 5.97
CA GLU A 226 9.21 39.57 5.21
C GLU A 226 9.71 38.61 4.15
N GLN A 227 9.83 39.13 2.93
CA GLN A 227 10.40 38.37 1.83
C GLN A 227 11.92 38.40 1.96
N GLU A 228 12.55 37.24 1.82
CA GLU A 228 14.00 37.11 1.77
C GLU A 228 14.43 36.73 0.34
N GLU A 229 15.63 37.12 -0.05
CA GLU A 229 16.21 36.69 -1.33
C GLU A 229 16.35 35.16 -1.35
N ALA A 230 15.83 34.51 -2.39
CA ALA A 230 15.73 33.05 -2.48
C ALA A 230 17.09 32.36 -2.33
N VAL A 231 18.12 32.84 -3.04
CA VAL A 231 19.44 32.20 -3.03
C VAL A 231 20.10 32.35 -1.67
N SER A 232 20.05 33.54 -1.06
CA SER A 232 20.54 33.77 0.31
C SER A 232 19.83 32.88 1.33
N PHE A 233 18.49 32.83 1.28
CA PHE A 233 17.67 32.01 2.17
C PHE A 233 18.03 30.52 2.07
N TYR A 234 18.05 29.96 0.85
CA TYR A 234 18.34 28.54 0.65
C TYR A 234 19.80 28.20 0.94
N THR A 235 20.75 29.11 0.71
CA THR A 235 22.17 28.93 1.09
C THR A 235 22.31 28.83 2.62
N LYS A 236 21.69 29.76 3.35
CA LYS A 236 21.68 29.73 4.83
C LYS A 236 20.99 28.47 5.37
N ARG A 237 19.87 28.08 4.74
CA ARG A 237 19.13 26.86 5.12
C ARG A 237 19.95 25.60 4.87
N GLU A 238 20.65 25.51 3.74
CA GLU A 238 21.52 24.38 3.41
C GLU A 238 22.65 24.23 4.44
N ALA A 239 23.33 25.34 4.77
CA ALA A 239 24.39 25.35 5.77
C ALA A 239 23.89 24.88 7.15
N LYS A 240 22.71 25.36 7.57
CA LYS A 240 22.08 24.93 8.82
C LYS A 240 21.75 23.42 8.81
N LEU A 241 21.15 22.93 7.73
CA LEU A 241 20.80 21.52 7.59
C LEU A 241 22.04 20.61 7.57
N LYS A 242 23.13 21.05 6.94
CA LYS A 242 24.42 20.33 6.97
C LYS A 242 24.97 20.22 8.40
N GLU A 243 24.91 21.29 9.17
CA GLU A 243 25.36 21.29 10.56
C GLU A 243 24.46 20.44 11.47
N ASP A 244 23.14 20.56 11.34
CA ASP A 244 22.18 19.75 12.10
C ASP A 244 22.33 18.25 11.75
N TYR A 245 22.59 17.93 10.48
CA TYR A 245 22.89 16.57 10.03
C TYR A 245 24.17 16.03 10.67
N ARG A 246 25.25 16.82 10.72
CA ARG A 246 26.52 16.43 11.36
C ARG A 246 26.32 16.13 12.84
N LYS A 247 25.63 17.02 13.56
CA LYS A 247 25.30 16.85 14.99
C LYS A 247 24.45 15.62 15.26
N GLU A 248 23.49 15.31 14.40
CA GLU A 248 22.67 14.11 14.58
C GLU A 248 23.46 12.84 14.22
N LYS A 249 24.31 12.88 13.19
CA LYS A 249 25.17 11.75 12.78
C LYS A 249 26.08 11.28 13.92
N GLU A 250 26.66 12.21 14.67
CA GLU A 250 27.48 11.91 15.86
C GLU A 250 26.69 11.20 16.97
N LYS A 251 25.36 11.37 17.01
CA LYS A 251 24.47 10.81 18.05
C LYS A 251 23.77 9.52 17.63
N VAL A 252 23.88 9.08 16.37
CA VAL A 252 23.13 7.90 15.89
C VAL A 252 23.52 6.63 16.66
N ASN A 253 24.82 6.43 16.87
CA ASN A 253 25.34 5.22 17.50
C ASN A 253 24.94 5.09 18.99
N THR A 254 24.41 6.14 19.62
CA THR A 254 23.95 6.12 21.01
C THR A 254 22.50 5.67 21.16
N LYS A 255 21.78 5.43 20.05
CA LYS A 255 20.36 5.08 20.02
C LYS A 255 20.11 3.71 19.36
N PRO A 256 20.57 2.60 19.97
CA PRO A 256 20.33 1.26 19.45
C PRO A 256 18.85 0.88 19.55
N LEU A 257 18.36 0.15 18.55
CA LEU A 257 16.94 -0.25 18.46
C LEU A 257 16.65 -1.63 19.05
N GLY A 258 17.68 -2.39 19.44
CA GLY A 258 17.52 -3.78 19.88
C GLY A 258 17.24 -4.76 18.73
N MET A 259 17.71 -4.41 17.53
CA MET A 259 17.62 -5.22 16.33
C MET A 259 19.00 -5.33 15.67
N ALA A 260 19.27 -6.41 14.95
CA ALA A 260 20.50 -6.58 14.20
C ALA A 260 20.30 -7.42 12.94
N PHE A 261 21.16 -7.18 11.95
CA PHE A 261 21.34 -8.03 10.79
C PHE A 261 22.63 -8.82 10.93
N VAL A 262 22.54 -10.15 10.86
CA VAL A 262 23.70 -11.04 11.01
C VAL A 262 23.85 -11.87 9.75
N THR A 263 25.00 -11.75 9.10
CA THR A 263 25.31 -12.41 7.82
C THR A 263 26.26 -13.58 8.05
N PHE A 264 25.88 -14.74 7.55
CA PHE A 264 26.56 -16.01 7.72
C PHE A 264 27.27 -16.44 6.43
N GLN A 265 28.30 -17.26 6.58
CA GLN A 265 29.01 -17.82 5.43
C GLN A 265 28.12 -18.78 4.63
N ASN A 266 27.32 -19.61 5.31
CA ASN A 266 26.55 -20.69 4.69
C ASN A 266 25.05 -20.49 4.88
N GLU A 267 24.27 -20.68 3.82
CA GLU A 267 22.80 -20.66 3.85
C GLU A 267 22.21 -21.81 4.67
N ALA A 268 22.84 -22.99 4.64
CA ALA A 268 22.39 -24.12 5.46
C ALA A 268 22.40 -23.77 6.97
N MET A 269 23.34 -22.92 7.40
CA MET A 269 23.45 -22.51 8.81
C MET A 269 22.30 -21.61 9.23
N THR A 270 21.88 -20.67 8.38
CA THR A 270 20.74 -19.79 8.69
C THR A 270 19.45 -20.59 8.81
N ALA A 271 19.25 -21.63 7.99
CA ALA A 271 18.11 -22.54 8.09
C ALA A 271 18.13 -23.34 9.40
N ILE A 272 19.31 -23.82 9.85
CA ILE A 272 19.46 -24.53 11.13
C ILE A 272 19.14 -23.61 12.30
N ILE A 273 19.70 -22.39 12.32
CA ILE A 273 19.44 -21.39 13.37
C ILE A 273 17.95 -21.03 13.38
N LEU A 274 17.37 -20.76 12.22
CA LEU A 274 15.96 -20.40 12.13
C LEU A 274 15.06 -21.54 12.62
N LYS A 275 15.41 -22.79 12.33
CA LYS A 275 14.70 -23.96 12.83
C LYS A 275 14.81 -24.07 14.36
N ASP A 276 15.99 -23.81 14.93
CA ASP A 276 16.23 -23.86 16.39
C ASP A 276 15.39 -22.80 17.12
N PHE A 277 15.41 -21.55 16.67
CA PHE A 277 14.62 -20.47 17.27
C PHE A 277 13.10 -20.63 17.07
N ASN A 278 12.67 -21.37 16.04
CA ASN A 278 11.26 -21.67 15.76
C ASN A 278 10.84 -23.08 16.21
N ALA A 279 11.73 -23.87 16.83
CA ALA A 279 11.44 -25.20 17.33
C ALA A 279 10.60 -25.10 18.61
N CYS A 280 9.33 -24.71 18.45
CA CYS A 280 8.16 -25.02 19.28
C CYS A 280 7.02 -24.00 19.04
N GLN A 281 6.42 -24.08 17.86
CA GLN A 281 5.05 -23.62 17.63
C GLN A 281 4.16 -24.84 17.35
N CYS A 282 3.96 -25.69 18.36
CA CYS A 282 2.99 -26.78 18.28
C CYS A 282 1.62 -26.25 18.73
N HIS A 283 0.64 -26.29 17.83
CA HIS A 283 -0.80 -26.03 18.01
C HIS A 283 -1.30 -26.16 19.47
N GLY A 284 -1.22 -25.07 20.25
CA GLY A 284 -1.86 -24.94 21.56
C GLY A 284 -1.03 -25.32 22.80
N CYS A 285 0.25 -25.71 22.68
CA CYS A 285 1.11 -25.94 23.85
C CYS A 285 2.43 -25.15 23.75
N THR A 286 2.64 -24.23 24.70
CA THR A 286 3.84 -23.38 24.81
C THR A 286 5.00 -24.13 25.46
N CYS A 287 5.47 -25.19 24.85
CA CYS A 287 6.72 -25.83 25.28
C CYS A 287 7.88 -25.07 24.62
N ARG A 288 8.28 -23.89 25.09
CA ARG A 288 9.39 -23.15 24.45
C ARG A 288 10.69 -23.91 24.69
N GLN A 289 11.19 -24.65 23.71
CA GLN A 289 12.55 -25.16 23.75
C GLN A 289 13.48 -23.94 23.71
N GLU A 290 14.37 -23.82 24.70
CA GLU A 290 15.34 -22.74 24.71
C GLU A 290 16.33 -22.95 23.56
N PRO A 291 16.59 -21.91 22.73
CA PRO A 291 17.56 -22.01 21.64
C PRO A 291 18.95 -22.30 22.21
N LYS A 292 19.85 -22.80 21.35
CA LYS A 292 21.22 -23.14 21.78
C LYS A 292 21.89 -21.97 22.51
N SER A 293 22.50 -22.29 23.65
CA SER A 293 23.12 -21.32 24.53
C SER A 293 24.64 -21.24 24.34
N SER A 294 25.20 -20.13 24.78
CA SER A 294 26.64 -19.83 24.83
C SER A 294 26.92 -19.00 26.09
N GLN A 295 28.18 -18.71 26.38
CA GLN A 295 28.57 -17.81 27.48
C GLN A 295 28.01 -16.38 27.36
N PHE A 296 27.58 -15.96 26.16
CA PHE A 296 26.98 -14.64 25.91
C PHE A 296 25.45 -14.65 25.94
N SER A 297 24.81 -15.80 26.16
CA SER A 297 23.36 -15.91 26.00
C SER A 297 22.57 -15.13 27.05
N GLU A 298 23.08 -15.05 28.28
CA GLU A 298 22.46 -14.29 29.36
C GLU A 298 22.60 -12.77 29.14
N SER A 299 23.81 -12.29 28.80
CA SER A 299 24.07 -10.86 28.58
C SER A 299 23.33 -10.30 27.37
N LEU A 300 23.12 -11.12 26.34
CA LEU A 300 22.40 -10.77 25.12
C LEU A 300 20.88 -10.98 25.22
N HIS A 301 20.40 -11.60 26.30
CA HIS A 301 19.02 -12.05 26.47
C HIS A 301 18.49 -12.86 25.28
N VAL A 302 19.26 -13.88 24.85
CA VAL A 302 18.97 -14.68 23.64
C VAL A 302 17.58 -15.32 23.66
N TYR A 303 17.09 -15.67 24.84
CA TYR A 303 15.74 -16.21 25.04
C TYR A 303 14.62 -15.21 24.66
N ASN A 304 14.89 -13.92 24.49
CA ASN A 304 13.91 -12.93 24.03
C ASN A 304 13.98 -12.66 22.52
N TRP A 305 14.89 -13.32 21.81
CA TRP A 305 15.10 -13.04 20.41
C TRP A 305 13.99 -13.62 19.54
N SER A 306 13.62 -12.85 18.53
CA SER A 306 12.81 -13.30 17.39
C SER A 306 13.69 -13.23 16.16
N VAL A 307 13.83 -14.36 15.48
CA VAL A 307 14.73 -14.54 14.33
C VAL A 307 13.91 -14.83 13.09
N SER A 308 14.16 -14.06 12.03
CA SER A 308 13.59 -14.28 10.69
C SER A 308 14.67 -14.10 9.63
N TYR A 309 14.43 -14.54 8.39
CA TYR A 309 15.27 -14.14 7.28
C TYR A 309 15.23 -12.61 7.11
N ALA A 310 16.37 -12.03 6.73
CA ALA A 310 16.43 -10.62 6.40
C ALA A 310 15.74 -10.37 5.05
N PRO A 311 14.84 -9.38 4.95
CA PRO A 311 14.33 -8.91 3.67
C PRO A 311 15.46 -8.27 2.85
N ASP A 312 15.28 -8.17 1.53
CA ASP A 312 16.18 -7.39 0.68
C ASP A 312 16.39 -5.96 1.24
N PRO A 313 17.62 -5.42 1.25
CA PRO A 313 17.91 -4.07 1.76
C PRO A 313 17.06 -2.95 1.15
N GLN A 314 16.62 -3.10 -0.11
CA GLN A 314 15.73 -2.15 -0.79
C GLN A 314 14.29 -2.20 -0.26
N ASN A 315 13.86 -3.37 0.23
CA ASN A 315 12.53 -3.60 0.81
C ASN A 315 12.44 -3.14 2.28
N VAL A 316 13.58 -2.82 2.92
CA VAL A 316 13.61 -2.31 4.30
C VAL A 316 13.27 -0.81 4.34
N ARG A 317 12.19 -0.47 5.03
CA ARG A 317 11.84 0.93 5.36
C ARG A 317 12.58 1.41 6.61
N TRP A 318 13.84 1.81 6.43
CA TRP A 318 14.76 2.21 7.51
C TRP A 318 14.21 3.30 8.45
N GLU A 319 13.47 4.27 7.92
CA GLU A 319 12.85 5.36 8.69
C GLU A 319 11.78 4.88 9.69
N HIS A 320 11.19 3.70 9.44
CA HIS A 320 10.12 3.15 10.25
C HIS A 320 10.60 2.07 11.23
N LEU A 321 11.87 1.64 11.14
CA LEU A 321 12.43 0.65 12.06
C LEU A 321 12.38 1.11 13.53
N SER A 322 12.47 2.41 13.79
CA SER A 322 12.39 2.96 15.15
C SER A 322 10.96 2.99 15.73
N LEU A 323 9.94 2.70 14.92
CA LEU A 323 8.54 2.76 15.35
C LEU A 323 8.14 1.45 16.02
N GLY A 324 8.32 1.39 17.34
CA GLY A 324 7.94 0.25 18.16
C GLY A 324 7.00 0.61 19.32
N GLY A 325 6.39 -0.42 19.91
CA GLY A 325 5.65 -0.33 21.17
C GLY A 325 4.41 0.58 21.10
N ILE A 326 4.21 1.39 22.15
CA ILE A 326 3.00 2.21 22.34
C ILE A 326 2.83 3.25 21.22
N SER A 327 3.93 3.85 20.74
CA SER A 327 3.86 4.86 19.67
C SER A 327 3.29 4.27 18.37
N TRP A 328 3.61 3.01 18.07
CA TRP A 328 3.03 2.31 16.93
C TRP A 328 1.52 2.09 17.09
N TRP A 329 1.07 1.65 18.28
CA TRP A 329 -0.36 1.46 18.57
C TRP A 329 -1.16 2.75 18.48
N ILE A 330 -0.61 3.86 19.01
CA ILE A 330 -1.26 5.18 18.91
C ILE A 330 -1.39 5.60 17.43
N ARG A 331 -0.34 5.45 16.63
CA ARG A 331 -0.41 5.75 15.18
C ARG A 331 -1.41 4.87 14.46
N CYS A 332 -1.42 3.57 14.75
CA CYS A 332 -2.38 2.62 14.20
C CYS A 332 -3.82 3.05 14.53
N PHE A 333 -4.10 3.37 15.80
CA PHE A 333 -5.41 3.86 16.23
C PHE A 333 -5.83 5.13 15.49
N ILE A 334 -4.96 6.15 15.44
CA ILE A 334 -5.25 7.43 14.76
C ILE A 334 -5.56 7.20 13.27
N ILE A 335 -4.75 6.41 12.56
CA ILE A 335 -4.96 6.13 11.14
C ILE A 335 -6.30 5.43 10.93
N ASN A 336 -6.62 4.43 11.75
CA ASN A 336 -7.90 3.73 11.66
C ASN A 336 -9.09 4.64 12.00
N CYS A 337 -8.96 5.55 12.97
CA CYS A 337 -9.98 6.55 13.25
C CYS A 337 -10.20 7.51 12.07
N ILE A 338 -9.13 8.00 11.44
CA ILE A 338 -9.24 8.86 10.25
C ILE A 338 -9.88 8.08 9.09
N LEU A 339 -9.47 6.84 8.86
CA LEU A 339 -10.07 5.98 7.84
C LEU A 339 -11.56 5.75 8.11
N PHE A 340 -11.93 5.51 9.37
CA PHE A 340 -13.34 5.37 9.76
C PHE A 340 -14.13 6.65 9.47
N LEU A 341 -13.63 7.82 9.89
CA LEU A 341 -14.30 9.09 9.61
C LEU A 341 -14.41 9.34 8.10
N LEU A 342 -13.35 9.11 7.34
CA LEU A 342 -13.35 9.27 5.90
C LEU A 342 -14.38 8.35 5.24
N LEU A 343 -14.41 7.07 5.59
CA LEU A 343 -15.39 6.12 5.04
C LEU A 343 -16.82 6.47 5.48
N PHE A 344 -17.02 6.90 6.71
CA PHE A 344 -18.32 7.35 7.22
C PHE A 344 -18.82 8.58 6.47
N PHE A 345 -17.96 9.58 6.28
CA PHE A 345 -18.32 10.81 5.57
C PHE A 345 -18.32 10.67 4.06
N LEU A 346 -17.64 9.70 3.45
CA LEU A 346 -17.76 9.41 2.01
C LEU A 346 -18.98 8.54 1.69
N THR A 347 -19.35 7.62 2.57
CA THR A 347 -20.59 6.84 2.41
C THR A 347 -21.83 7.72 2.54
N THR A 348 -21.76 8.78 3.35
CA THR A 348 -22.88 9.70 3.56
C THR A 348 -23.34 10.40 2.26
N PRO A 349 -22.50 11.08 1.46
CA PRO A 349 -22.87 11.61 0.15
C PRO A 349 -23.34 10.54 -0.83
N ALA A 350 -22.74 9.36 -0.86
CA ALA A 350 -23.21 8.28 -1.74
C ALA A 350 -24.63 7.84 -1.38
N ILE A 351 -24.92 7.69 -0.10
CA ILE A 351 -26.27 7.40 0.41
C ILE A 351 -27.20 8.57 0.09
N ILE A 352 -26.81 9.82 0.36
CA ILE A 352 -27.63 11.02 0.09
C ILE A 352 -27.93 11.18 -1.41
N ILE A 353 -26.96 10.97 -2.30
CA ILE A 353 -27.17 11.02 -3.75
C ILE A 353 -28.15 9.91 -4.16
N SER A 354 -27.96 8.68 -3.66
CA SER A 354 -28.86 7.57 -3.96
C SER A 354 -30.29 7.77 -3.43
N THR A 355 -30.45 8.42 -2.27
CA THR A 355 -31.77 8.76 -1.73
C THR A 355 -32.38 9.95 -2.47
N MET A 356 -31.60 10.96 -2.84
CA MET A 356 -32.05 12.09 -3.65
C MET A 356 -32.55 11.65 -5.02
N ASP A 357 -31.86 10.70 -5.67
CA ASP A 357 -32.30 10.06 -6.92
C ASP A 357 -33.58 9.24 -6.71
N LYS A 358 -33.63 8.42 -5.65
CA LYS A 358 -34.82 7.62 -5.29
C LYS A 358 -36.06 8.47 -4.99
N PHE A 359 -35.89 9.59 -4.30
CA PHE A 359 -36.99 10.50 -3.94
C PHE A 359 -37.26 11.56 -5.00
N ASN A 360 -36.49 11.57 -6.10
CA ASN A 360 -36.75 12.42 -7.27
C ASN A 360 -36.95 13.89 -6.88
N VAL A 361 -36.12 14.39 -5.96
CA VAL A 361 -36.28 15.68 -5.25
C VAL A 361 -36.22 16.88 -6.21
N THR A 362 -35.83 16.68 -7.47
CA THR A 362 -35.85 17.66 -8.55
C THR A 362 -37.20 17.82 -9.25
N LYS A 363 -38.13 16.86 -9.14
CA LYS A 363 -39.45 16.95 -9.79
C LYS A 363 -40.26 18.20 -9.41
N PRO A 364 -40.35 18.63 -8.14
CA PRO A 364 -41.10 19.84 -7.80
C PRO A 364 -40.56 21.08 -8.51
N VAL A 365 -39.23 21.15 -8.74
CA VAL A 365 -38.57 22.25 -9.45
C VAL A 365 -38.83 22.17 -10.96
N GLU A 366 -38.83 20.97 -11.54
CA GLU A 366 -39.20 20.75 -12.95
C GLU A 366 -40.67 21.08 -13.22
N TYR A 367 -41.58 20.70 -12.32
CA TYR A 367 -43.01 21.08 -12.41
C TYR A 367 -43.19 22.59 -12.31
N LEU A 368 -42.49 23.26 -11.38
CA LEU A 368 -42.53 24.72 -11.25
C LEU A 368 -41.99 25.43 -12.50
N ASN A 369 -40.88 24.95 -13.09
CA ASN A 369 -40.35 25.51 -14.34
C ASN A 369 -41.28 25.27 -15.53
N ALA A 370 -41.90 24.09 -15.63
CA ALA A 370 -42.87 23.79 -16.67
C ALA A 370 -44.13 24.66 -16.58
N THR A 371 -44.63 24.93 -15.37
CA THR A 371 -45.77 25.85 -15.18
C THR A 371 -45.42 27.30 -15.48
N VAL A 372 -44.20 27.75 -15.17
CA VAL A 372 -43.74 29.11 -15.49
C VAL A 372 -43.53 29.32 -17.00
N GLN A 373 -43.23 28.24 -17.74
CA GLN A 373 -43.15 28.28 -19.21
C GLN A 373 -44.50 28.14 -19.91
N SER A 374 -45.55 27.62 -19.25
CA SER A 374 -46.91 27.58 -19.81
C SER A 374 -47.72 28.86 -19.60
N ASP A 375 -47.31 29.71 -18.64
CA ASP A 375 -47.94 31.00 -18.33
C ASP A 375 -47.29 32.20 -19.07
N LYS A 376 -46.34 31.93 -19.98
CA LYS A 376 -45.81 32.88 -20.97
C LYS A 376 -46.28 32.49 -22.36
#